data_AF-A0A9E4ML43-F1
#
_entry.id   AF-A0A9E4ML43-F1
#
_cell.length_a   1.000
_cell.length_b   1.000
_cell.length_c   1.000
_cell.angle_alpha   90.00
_cell.angle_beta   90.00
_cell.angle_gamma   90.00
#
_symmetry.space_group_name_H-M   'P 1'
#
loop_
_entity.id
_entity.type
_entity.pdbx_description
1 polymer ?
#
loop_
_entity_poly.entity_id
_entity_poly.type
_entity_poly.pdbx_seq_one_letter_code
_entity_poly.pdbx_strand_id
1 'polypeptide(L)'
;MLWADLLSLVRIPLGVVFLFVADWPIGALGVIALAGLTDMLDGYVARRVMGPRAGGRHRGDWLDPLCDKIFVAFMLAGLVFVRGTPWLFVLVLLLRDLLQVVSLGVLALIPALHRRPYDYRANRLGKLTTVFQFLAALVILAGQPPPWPLAIVTASLGVTSLVTYIARVRAPAAAPLP
;
A
#
# COMPACT_ATOMS: atom_id res chain seq x y z
N MET A 1 -16.47 -4.69 -12.69
CA MET A 1 -16.35 -3.67 -11.63
C MET A 1 -16.88 -4.23 -10.32
N LEU A 2 -18.18 -4.54 -10.18
CA LEU A 2 -18.76 -5.04 -8.91
C LEU A 2 -18.01 -6.19 -8.20
N TRP A 3 -17.53 -7.20 -8.95
CA TRP A 3 -16.87 -8.37 -8.35
C TRP A 3 -15.50 -8.07 -7.73
N ALA A 4 -14.72 -7.18 -8.35
CA ALA A 4 -13.40 -6.78 -7.82
C ALA A 4 -13.57 -5.87 -6.59
N ASP A 5 -14.53 -4.94 -6.64
CA ASP A 5 -14.79 -4.03 -5.51
C ASP A 5 -15.24 -4.81 -4.25
N LEU A 6 -16.02 -5.89 -4.42
CA LEU A 6 -16.43 -6.78 -3.32
C LEU A 6 -15.26 -7.56 -2.72
N LEU A 7 -14.32 -8.02 -3.55
CA LEU A 7 -13.11 -8.71 -3.10
C LEU A 7 -12.17 -7.76 -2.34
N SER A 8 -12.01 -6.51 -2.79
CA SER A 8 -11.26 -5.49 -2.04
C SER A 8 -11.91 -5.20 -0.69
N LEU A 9 -13.25 -5.13 -0.61
CA LEU A 9 -13.99 -4.90 0.63
C LEU A 9 -13.76 -5.99 1.69
N VAL A 10 -13.47 -7.24 1.29
CA VAL A 10 -13.15 -8.34 2.22
C VAL A 10 -11.88 -8.07 3.04
N ARG A 11 -10.99 -7.19 2.58
CA ARG A 11 -9.77 -6.85 3.34
C ARG A 11 -10.06 -6.10 4.64
N ILE A 12 -11.17 -5.37 4.71
CA ILE A 12 -11.58 -4.67 5.94
C ILE A 12 -11.93 -5.65 7.07
N PRO A 13 -12.88 -6.61 6.90
CA PRO A 13 -13.15 -7.61 7.92
C PRO A 13 -11.94 -8.51 8.19
N LEU A 14 -11.10 -8.81 7.19
CA LEU A 14 -9.84 -9.52 7.43
C LEU A 14 -8.89 -8.74 8.36
N GLY A 15 -8.79 -7.42 8.19
CA GLY A 15 -8.02 -6.55 9.09
C GLY A 15 -8.57 -6.58 10.51
N VAL A 16 -9.90 -6.55 10.67
CA VAL A 16 -10.54 -6.70 11.99
C VAL A 16 -10.24 -8.08 12.59
N VAL A 17 -10.38 -9.16 11.82
CA VAL A 17 -10.05 -10.52 12.26
C VAL A 17 -8.58 -10.61 12.68
N PHE A 18 -7.67 -9.94 11.96
CA PHE A 18 -6.25 -9.90 12.33
C PHE A 18 -6.04 -9.44 13.77
N LEU A 19 -6.80 -8.44 14.25
CA LEU A 19 -6.70 -7.95 15.63
C LEU A 19 -6.99 -9.05 16.67
N PHE A 20 -7.89 -9.98 16.35
CA PHE A 20 -8.27 -11.07 17.25
C PHE A 20 -7.34 -12.28 17.16
N VAL A 21 -6.61 -12.45 16.06
CA VAL A 21 -5.69 -13.58 15.85
C VAL A 21 -4.22 -13.18 15.93
N ALA A 22 -3.92 -11.92 16.23
CA ALA A 22 -2.54 -11.41 16.26
C ALA A 22 -1.66 -12.11 17.30
N ASP A 23 -2.25 -12.63 18.39
CA ASP A 23 -1.55 -13.40 19.42
C ASP A 23 -1.21 -14.83 18.96
N TRP A 24 -1.99 -15.38 18.02
CA TRP A 24 -1.84 -16.71 17.44
C TRP A 24 -1.08 -16.64 16.11
N PRO A 25 0.23 -16.95 16.08
CA PRO A 25 1.07 -16.72 14.90
C PRO A 25 0.53 -17.39 13.63
N ILE A 26 0.03 -18.63 13.76
CA ILE A 26 -0.48 -19.40 12.62
C ILE A 26 -1.78 -18.76 12.08
N GLY A 27 -2.67 -18.31 12.97
CA GLY A 27 -3.89 -17.61 12.59
C GLY A 27 -3.60 -16.27 11.89
N ALA A 28 -2.71 -15.46 12.47
CA ALA A 28 -2.27 -14.20 11.88
C ALA A 28 -1.62 -14.38 10.50
N LEU A 29 -0.77 -15.39 10.34
CA LEU A 29 -0.19 -15.76 9.04
C LEU A 29 -1.26 -16.16 8.04
N GLY A 30 -2.25 -16.96 8.46
CA GLY A 30 -3.39 -17.32 7.62
C GLY A 30 -4.16 -16.11 7.12
N VAL A 31 -4.43 -15.14 7.99
CA VAL A 31 -5.12 -13.89 7.62
C VAL A 31 -4.30 -13.04 6.64
N ILE A 32 -2.99 -12.88 6.88
CA ILE A 32 -2.09 -12.19 5.95
C ILE A 32 -2.06 -12.88 4.59
N ALA A 33 -1.96 -14.21 4.57
CA ALA A 33 -1.95 -14.99 3.34
C ALA A 33 -3.27 -14.87 2.57
N LEU A 34 -4.41 -14.92 3.26
CA LEU A 34 -5.73 -14.71 2.66
C LEU A 34 -5.86 -13.30 2.08
N ALA A 35 -5.45 -12.27 2.80
CA ALA A 35 -5.46 -10.90 2.31
C ALA A 35 -4.60 -10.76 1.04
N GLY A 36 -3.39 -11.31 1.03
CA GLY A 36 -2.52 -11.31 -0.15
C GLY A 36 -3.11 -12.09 -1.34
N LEU A 37 -3.73 -13.24 -1.09
CA LEU A 37 -4.41 -14.03 -2.12
C LEU A 37 -5.57 -13.26 -2.76
N THR A 38 -6.36 -12.53 -1.96
CA THR A 38 -7.46 -11.70 -2.50
C THR A 38 -6.93 -10.58 -3.42
N ASP A 39 -5.81 -9.93 -3.10
CA ASP A 39 -5.16 -8.91 -3.96
C ASP A 39 -4.66 -9.49 -5.28
N MET A 40 -4.04 -10.67 -5.23
CA MET A 40 -3.58 -11.36 -6.44
C MET A 40 -4.75 -11.79 -7.34
N LEU A 41 -5.86 -12.24 -6.74
CA LEU A 41 -7.08 -12.61 -7.45
C LEU A 41 -7.72 -11.41 -8.14
N ASP A 42 -7.85 -10.26 -7.47
CA ASP A 42 -8.37 -9.02 -8.07
C ASP A 42 -7.52 -8.58 -9.26
N GLY A 43 -6.20 -8.56 -9.08
CA GLY A 43 -5.28 -8.23 -10.15
C GLY A 43 -5.33 -9.21 -11.32
N TYR A 44 -5.59 -10.50 -11.08
CA TYR A 44 -5.73 -11.51 -12.13
C TYR A 44 -7.05 -11.41 -12.88
N VAL A 45 -8.16 -11.20 -12.17
CA VAL A 45 -9.49 -11.00 -12.76
C VAL A 45 -9.52 -9.74 -13.62
N ALA A 46 -8.93 -8.63 -13.14
CA ALA A 46 -8.80 -7.40 -13.90
C ALA A 46 -8.02 -7.60 -15.22
N ARG A 47 -6.93 -8.39 -15.18
CA ARG A 47 -6.10 -8.69 -16.36
C ARG A 47 -6.77 -9.62 -17.36
N ARG A 48 -7.50 -10.66 -16.90
CA ARG A 48 -8.14 -11.64 -17.78
C ARG A 48 -9.45 -11.16 -18.40
N VAL A 49 -10.23 -10.34 -17.69
CA VAL A 49 -11.55 -9.90 -18.17
C VAL A 49 -11.46 -8.69 -19.09
N MET A 50 -10.44 -7.81 -18.96
CA MET A 50 -10.39 -6.54 -19.72
C MET A 50 -9.31 -6.45 -20.81
N GLY A 51 -8.39 -7.41 -20.93
CA GLY A 51 -7.29 -7.33 -21.89
C GLY A 51 -6.40 -6.07 -21.72
N PRO A 52 -5.40 -5.84 -22.58
CA PRO A 52 -4.42 -4.75 -22.43
C PRO A 52 -4.96 -3.31 -22.54
N ARG A 53 -6.29 -3.11 -22.61
CA ARG A 53 -6.96 -1.81 -22.77
C ARG A 53 -7.32 -1.11 -21.47
N ALA A 54 -6.91 -1.61 -20.31
CA ALA A 54 -7.15 -1.00 -18.99
C ALA A 54 -6.28 0.24 -18.70
N GLY A 55 -6.05 1.10 -19.71
CA GLY A 55 -5.64 2.49 -19.51
C GLY A 55 -6.84 3.43 -19.31
N GLY A 56 -8.04 2.87 -19.14
CA GLY A 56 -9.29 3.60 -18.98
C GLY A 56 -9.62 3.84 -17.51
N ARG A 57 -9.23 5.02 -17.03
CA ARG A 57 -9.73 5.77 -15.86
C ARG A 57 -11.21 5.47 -15.56
N HIS A 58 -11.50 4.43 -14.77
CA HIS A 58 -12.84 4.15 -14.29
C HIS A 58 -12.92 4.40 -12.78
N ARG A 59 -14.05 4.97 -12.33
CA ARG A 59 -14.33 5.47 -10.98
C ARG A 59 -14.14 4.46 -9.82
N GLY A 60 -13.74 3.21 -10.08
CA GLY A 60 -13.53 2.15 -9.07
C GLY A 60 -12.07 1.84 -8.72
N ASP A 61 -11.07 2.29 -9.49
CA ASP A 61 -9.65 1.89 -9.32
C ASP A 61 -8.97 2.36 -8.01
N TRP A 62 -9.61 3.26 -7.26
CA TRP A 62 -9.09 3.83 -6.01
C TRP A 62 -9.51 3.04 -4.77
N LEU A 63 -10.57 2.23 -4.87
CA LEU A 63 -11.09 1.47 -3.73
C LEU A 63 -10.11 0.36 -3.33
N ASP A 64 -9.50 -0.27 -4.32
CA ASP A 64 -8.57 -1.38 -4.13
C ASP A 64 -7.30 -0.97 -3.35
N PRO A 65 -6.58 0.13 -3.71
CA PRO A 65 -5.49 0.68 -2.91
C PRO A 65 -5.91 1.21 -1.53
N LEU A 66 -7.17 1.62 -1.36
CA LEU A 66 -7.69 2.12 -0.09
C LEU A 66 -7.89 0.97 0.90
N CYS A 67 -8.56 -0.10 0.46
CA CYS A 67 -8.80 -1.30 1.25
C CYS A 67 -7.49 -1.98 1.67
N ASP A 68 -6.48 -2.03 0.79
CA ASP A 68 -5.15 -2.55 1.13
C ASP A 68 -4.50 -1.76 2.28
N LYS A 69 -4.53 -0.42 2.21
CA LYS A 69 -4.00 0.44 3.28
C LYS A 69 -4.75 0.31 4.59
N ILE A 70 -6.07 0.15 4.55
CA ILE A 70 -6.89 -0.10 5.74
C ILE A 70 -6.47 -1.43 6.38
N PHE A 71 -6.29 -2.48 5.59
CA PHE A 71 -5.81 -3.77 6.09
C PHE A 71 -4.41 -3.65 6.73
N VAL A 72 -3.46 -3.00 6.06
CA VAL A 72 -2.11 -2.77 6.62
C VAL A 72 -2.19 -1.98 7.93
N ALA A 73 -3.06 -0.98 8.03
CA ALA A 73 -3.26 -0.23 9.27
C ALA A 73 -3.78 -1.11 10.42
N PHE A 74 -4.77 -1.97 10.15
CA PHE A 74 -5.24 -2.94 11.15
C PHE A 74 -4.16 -3.96 11.53
N MET A 75 -3.41 -4.46 10.56
CA MET A 75 -2.30 -5.38 10.78
C MET A 75 -1.27 -4.76 11.74
N LEU A 76 -0.80 -3.56 11.42
CA LEU A 76 0.18 -2.86 12.24
C LEU A 76 -0.38 -2.50 13.63
N ALA A 77 -1.65 -2.11 13.73
CA ALA A 77 -2.30 -1.87 15.01
C ALA A 77 -2.34 -3.14 15.88
N GLY A 78 -2.67 -4.30 15.30
CA GLY A 78 -2.61 -5.58 15.99
C GLY A 78 -1.22 -5.91 16.52
N LEU A 79 -0.16 -5.61 15.75
CA LEU A 79 1.22 -5.80 16.21
C LEU A 79 1.58 -4.89 17.40
N VAL A 80 1.06 -3.67 17.48
CA VAL A 80 1.28 -2.78 18.64
C VAL A 80 0.50 -3.29 19.86
N PHE A 81 -0.82 -3.42 19.73
CA PHE A 81 -1.70 -3.65 20.87
C PHE A 81 -1.65 -5.08 21.41
N VAL A 82 -1.41 -6.08 20.55
CA VAL A 82 -1.45 -7.50 20.92
C VAL A 82 -0.04 -8.06 21.11
N ARG A 83 0.91 -7.73 20.23
CA ARG A 83 2.30 -8.22 20.32
C ARG A 83 3.24 -7.29 21.10
N GLY A 84 2.76 -6.14 21.57
CA GLY A 84 3.58 -5.18 22.32
C GLY A 84 4.67 -4.52 21.47
N THR A 85 4.50 -4.46 20.15
CA THR A 85 5.47 -3.80 19.26
C THR A 85 5.56 -2.31 19.60
N PRO A 86 6.77 -1.71 19.64
CA PRO A 86 6.91 -0.27 19.87
C PRO A 86 6.06 0.54 18.91
N TRP A 87 5.19 1.40 19.44
CA TRP A 87 4.29 2.24 18.64
C TRP A 87 5.05 3.15 17.67
N LEU A 88 6.27 3.58 18.03
CA LEU A 88 7.17 4.34 17.16
C LEU A 88 7.53 3.59 15.87
N PHE A 89 7.76 2.28 15.95
CA PHE A 89 8.06 1.45 14.78
C PHE A 89 6.88 1.46 13.80
N VAL A 90 5.67 1.26 14.32
CA VAL A 90 4.45 1.26 13.52
C VAL A 90 4.11 2.63 12.97
N LEU A 91 4.35 3.69 13.75
CA LEU A 91 4.14 5.07 13.29
C LEU A 91 5.02 5.39 12.07
N VAL A 92 6.29 4.96 12.07
CA VAL A 92 7.21 5.16 10.94
C VAL A 92 6.68 4.45 9.68
N LEU A 93 6.17 3.23 9.82
CA LEU A 93 5.59 2.49 8.70
C LEU A 93 4.31 3.16 8.16
N LEU A 94 3.41 3.61 9.04
CA LEU A 94 2.15 4.26 8.67
C LEU A 94 2.33 5.65 8.05
N LEU A 95 3.24 6.46 8.60
CA LEU A 95 3.48 7.83 8.14
C LEU A 95 3.86 7.85 6.65
N ARG A 96 4.65 6.86 6.24
CA ARG A 96 5.06 6.67 4.85
C ARG A 96 3.88 6.36 3.93
N ASP A 97 2.93 5.52 4.34
CA ASP A 97 1.76 5.18 3.52
C ASP A 97 0.82 6.37 3.36
N LEU A 98 0.71 7.18 4.41
CA LEU A 98 -0.01 8.46 4.39
C LEU A 98 0.62 9.43 3.39
N LEU A 99 1.96 9.57 3.40
CA LEU A 99 2.68 10.38 2.42
C LEU A 99 2.39 9.92 0.98
N GLN A 100 2.30 8.61 0.74
CA GLN A 100 1.95 8.10 -0.59
C GLN A 100 0.49 8.41 -0.96
N VAL A 101 -0.48 8.27 -0.05
CA VAL A 101 -1.89 8.67 -0.31
C VAL A 101 -1.95 10.16 -0.67
N VAL A 102 -1.34 11.02 0.15
CA VAL A 102 -1.39 12.47 -0.03
C VAL A 102 -0.76 12.87 -1.35
N SER A 103 0.41 12.30 -1.70
CA SER A 103 1.08 12.57 -2.97
C SER A 103 0.19 12.22 -4.18
N LEU A 104 -0.55 11.11 -4.10
CA LEU A 104 -1.51 10.71 -5.14
C LEU A 104 -2.74 11.60 -5.18
N GLY A 105 -3.30 11.95 -4.01
CA GLY A 105 -4.46 12.83 -3.90
C GLY A 105 -4.19 14.22 -4.49
N VAL A 106 -3.02 14.80 -4.23
CA VAL A 106 -2.63 16.11 -4.77
C VAL A 106 -2.53 16.07 -6.31
N LEU A 107 -1.99 14.99 -6.89
CA LEU A 107 -1.96 14.81 -8.34
C LEU A 107 -3.35 14.72 -8.96
N ALA A 108 -4.26 13.99 -8.29
CA ALA A 108 -5.65 13.85 -8.73
C ALA A 108 -6.46 15.15 -8.59
N LEU A 109 -6.08 16.05 -7.67
CA LEU A 109 -6.78 17.30 -7.41
C LEU A 109 -6.34 18.46 -8.31
N ILE A 110 -5.15 18.41 -8.92
CA ILE A 110 -4.59 19.50 -9.73
C ILE A 110 -4.69 19.15 -11.24
N PRO A 111 -5.64 19.72 -11.98
CA PRO A 111 -5.84 19.45 -13.41
C PRO A 111 -4.63 19.87 -14.28
N ALA A 112 -3.88 20.89 -13.86
CA ALA A 112 -2.67 21.33 -14.56
C ALA A 112 -1.54 20.27 -14.57
N LEU A 113 -1.54 19.37 -13.57
CA LEU A 113 -0.58 18.26 -13.46
C LEU A 113 -1.06 16.98 -14.15
N HIS A 114 -2.33 16.89 -14.58
CA HIS A 114 -2.88 15.72 -15.29
C HIS A 114 -2.24 15.45 -16.66
N ARG A 115 -1.52 16.43 -17.23
CA ARG A 115 -0.85 16.28 -18.54
C ARG A 115 0.45 15.48 -18.48
N ARG A 116 0.97 15.17 -17.28
CA ARG A 116 2.13 14.30 -17.14
C ARG A 116 1.67 12.88 -16.82
N PRO A 117 2.06 11.88 -17.63
CA PRO A 117 1.61 10.50 -17.42
C PRO A 117 2.00 10.07 -16.01
N TYR A 118 1.03 9.51 -15.29
CA TYR A 118 1.24 8.90 -13.99
C TYR A 118 2.33 7.83 -14.13
N ASP A 119 3.50 8.10 -13.58
CA ASP A 119 4.69 7.29 -13.80
C ASP A 119 4.57 5.98 -13.03
N TYR A 120 4.32 4.89 -13.76
CA TYR A 120 4.19 3.52 -13.24
C TYR A 120 5.40 3.08 -12.39
N ARG A 121 6.54 3.80 -12.48
CA ARG A 121 7.72 3.62 -11.61
C ARG A 121 7.48 3.97 -10.14
N ALA A 122 6.71 5.01 -9.83
CA ALA A 122 6.37 5.36 -8.44
C ALA A 122 5.51 4.26 -7.78
N ASN A 123 4.67 3.58 -8.57
CA ASN A 123 3.87 2.44 -8.12
C ASN A 123 4.74 1.22 -7.76
N ARG A 124 5.87 1.00 -8.45
CA ARG A 124 6.79 -0.12 -8.14
C ARG A 124 7.53 0.08 -6.81
N LEU A 125 7.99 1.31 -6.53
CA LEU A 125 8.60 1.65 -5.24
C LEU A 125 7.60 1.50 -4.09
N GLY A 126 6.35 1.92 -4.32
CA GLY A 126 5.25 1.72 -3.37
C GLY A 126 4.91 0.26 -3.10
N LYS A 127 4.97 -0.60 -4.12
CA LYS A 127 4.77 -2.05 -3.94
C LYS A 127 5.88 -2.71 -3.14
N LEU A 128 7.14 -2.31 -3.36
CA LEU A 128 8.28 -2.88 -2.65
C LEU A 128 8.23 -2.60 -1.15
N THR A 129 7.74 -1.42 -0.75
CA THR A 129 7.56 -1.05 0.66
C THR A 129 6.49 -1.86 1.36
N THR A 130 5.37 -2.18 0.70
CA THR A 130 4.36 -3.11 1.25
C THR A 130 4.96 -4.49 1.49
N VAL A 131 5.81 -4.98 0.57
CA VAL A 131 6.53 -6.26 0.79
C VAL A 131 7.41 -6.18 2.04
N PHE A 132 8.12 -5.08 2.25
CA PHE A 132 8.92 -4.89 3.48
C PHE A 132 8.05 -4.79 4.75
N GLN A 133 6.87 -4.19 4.69
CA GLN A 133 5.92 -4.15 5.81
C GLN A 133 5.38 -5.53 6.15
N PHE A 134 4.99 -6.32 5.14
CA PHE A 134 4.58 -7.71 5.34
C PHE A 134 5.74 -8.53 5.94
N LEU A 135 6.95 -8.37 5.42
CA LEU A 135 8.12 -9.07 5.95
C LEU A 135 8.43 -8.66 7.39
N ALA A 136 8.30 -7.37 7.72
CA ALA A 136 8.42 -6.90 9.09
C ALA A 136 7.35 -7.51 10.01
N ALA A 137 6.10 -7.61 9.55
CA ALA A 137 5.03 -8.28 10.28
C ALA A 137 5.34 -9.76 10.51
N LEU A 138 5.88 -10.47 9.52
CA LEU A 138 6.30 -11.88 9.65
C LEU A 138 7.39 -12.06 10.72
N VAL A 139 8.40 -11.18 10.73
CA VAL A 139 9.48 -11.19 11.72
C VAL A 139 8.92 -11.03 13.14
N ILE A 140 8.03 -10.06 13.33
CA ILE A 140 7.38 -9.81 14.64
C ILE A 140 6.49 -11.00 15.03
N LEU A 141 5.73 -11.57 14.09
CA LEU A 141 4.89 -12.75 14.34
C LEU A 141 5.71 -13.99 14.72
N ALA A 142 6.93 -14.11 14.21
CA ALA A 142 7.89 -15.15 14.59
C ALA A 142 8.54 -14.93 15.98
N GLY A 143 8.12 -13.90 16.71
CA GLY A 143 8.62 -13.58 18.06
C GLY A 143 9.98 -12.89 18.07
N GLN A 144 10.46 -12.43 16.91
CA GLN A 144 11.70 -11.68 16.81
C GLN A 144 11.45 -10.19 17.12
N PRO A 145 12.48 -9.45 17.61
CA PRO A 145 12.34 -8.02 17.84
C PRO A 145 12.00 -7.26 16.54
N PRO A 146 11.35 -6.08 16.65
CA PRO A 146 10.97 -5.29 15.50
C PRO A 146 12.19 -4.96 14.61
N PRO A 147 12.16 -5.30 13.31
CA PRO A 147 13.30 -5.13 12.43
C PRO A 147 13.44 -3.66 12.00
N TRP A 148 14.00 -2.82 12.86
CA TRP A 148 14.25 -1.40 12.61
C TRP A 148 14.92 -1.08 11.26
N PRO A 149 15.90 -1.87 10.77
CA PRO A 149 16.48 -1.64 9.44
C PRO A 149 15.43 -1.63 8.33
N LEU A 150 14.43 -2.52 8.40
CA LEU A 150 13.33 -2.56 7.42
C LEU A 150 12.46 -1.31 7.52
N ALA A 151 12.12 -0.85 8.73
CA ALA A 151 11.36 0.39 8.89
C ALA A 151 12.11 1.61 8.32
N ILE A 152 13.43 1.69 8.55
CA ILE A 152 14.28 2.77 8.01
C ILE A 152 14.32 2.72 6.48
N VAL A 153 14.52 1.55 5.88
CA VAL A 153 14.48 1.38 4.43
C VAL A 153 13.12 1.80 3.87
N THR A 154 12.03 1.37 4.51
CA THR A 154 10.67 1.69 4.09
C THR A 154 10.41 3.21 4.16
N ALA A 155 10.83 3.86 5.25
CA ALA A 155 10.74 5.31 5.42
C ALA A 155 11.59 6.07 4.39
N SER A 156 12.81 5.61 4.12
CA SER A 156 13.73 6.22 3.16
C SER A 156 13.17 6.15 1.72
N LEU A 157 12.57 5.01 1.37
CA LEU A 157 11.84 4.84 0.10
C LEU A 157 10.61 5.77 0.01
N GLY A 158 9.93 6.00 1.13
CA GLY A 158 8.85 6.98 1.23
C GLY A 158 9.32 8.41 0.98
N VAL A 159 10.39 8.84 1.66
CA VAL A 159 10.97 10.18 1.51
C VAL A 159 11.50 10.41 0.11
N THR A 160 12.22 9.45 -0.46
CA THR A 160 12.72 9.54 -1.85
C THR A 160 11.58 9.64 -2.86
N SER A 161 10.47 8.93 -2.66
CA SER A 161 9.27 9.08 -3.47
C SER A 161 8.67 10.50 -3.36
N LEU A 162 8.68 11.10 -2.17
CA LEU A 162 8.18 12.47 -1.95
C LEU A 162 9.12 13.52 -2.58
N VAL A 163 10.43 13.38 -2.42
CA VAL A 163 11.43 14.30 -2.97
C VAL A 163 11.40 14.27 -4.50
N THR A 164 11.37 13.07 -5.10
CA THR A 164 11.23 12.92 -6.55
C THR A 164 9.92 13.51 -7.06
N TYR A 165 8.85 13.44 -6.27
CA TYR A 165 7.58 14.10 -6.57
C TYR A 165 7.70 15.63 -6.56
N ILE A 166 8.20 16.23 -5.47
CA ILE A 166 8.35 17.69 -5.34
C ILE A 166 9.28 18.26 -6.43
N ALA A 167 10.39 17.58 -6.70
CA ALA A 167 11.33 17.99 -7.74
C ALA A 167 10.68 18.00 -9.13
N ARG A 168 9.79 17.05 -9.43
CA ARG A 168 9.09 16.97 -10.72
C ARG A 168 7.96 17.97 -10.87
N VAL A 169 7.26 18.31 -9.78
CA VAL A 169 6.26 19.40 -9.77
C VAL A 169 6.93 20.76 -10.00
N ARG A 170 8.13 20.95 -9.47
CA ARG A 170 8.91 22.19 -9.66
C ARG A 170 9.62 22.28 -11.02
N ALA A 171 9.84 21.17 -11.71
CA ALA A 171 10.49 21.17 -13.02
C ALA A 171 9.58 21.82 -14.08
N PRO A 172 10.05 22.84 -14.83
CA PRO A 172 9.25 23.48 -15.87
C PRO A 172 8.75 22.45 -16.90
N ALA A 173 7.59 22.73 -17.52
CA ALA A 173 7.10 21.94 -18.64
C ALA A 173 8.18 21.89 -19.72
N ALA A 174 8.73 20.69 -19.98
CA ALA A 174 9.60 20.50 -21.13
C ALA A 174 8.78 20.89 -22.37
N ALA A 175 9.33 21.80 -23.19
CA ALA A 175 8.73 22.21 -24.45
C ALA A 175 8.49 20.97 -25.33
N PRO A 176 7.38 20.92 -26.10
CA PRO A 176 7.15 19.82 -27.03
C PRO A 176 8.35 19.71 -27.97
N LEU A 177 8.88 18.49 -28.11
CA LEU A 177 9.96 18.20 -29.06
C LEU A 177 9.48 18.56 -30.48
N PRO A 178 10.37 19.17 -31.30
CA PRO A 178 10.04 19.66 -32.65
C PRO A 178 9.65 18.53 -33.61
#